data_AF-A0AAJ1NF40-F1
#
_entry.id   AF-A0AAJ1NF40-F1
#
_cell.length_a   1.000
_cell.length_b   1.000
_cell.length_c   1.000
_cell.angle_alpha   90.00
_cell.angle_beta   90.00
_cell.angle_gamma   90.00
#
_symmetry.space_group_name_H-M   'P 1'
#
loop_
_entity.id
_entity.type
_entity.pdbx_description
1 polymer ?
#
loop_
_entity_poly.entity_id
_entity_poly.type
_entity_poly.pdbx_seq_one_letter_code
_entity_poly.pdbx_strand_id
1 'polypeptide(L)' 'MLGFMLTKEEKREMEYILKRELEELLFDFEDERIHDVVKKAMEERYKIIFCLFRRVANAEECIRYVRKRTFY' A
#
# COMPACT_ATOMS: atom_id res chain seq x y z
N MET A 1 -20.29 -0.59 3.89
CA MET A 1 -19.13 -0.09 3.10
C MET A 1 -19.42 1.36 2.75
N LEU A 2 -18.58 2.30 3.18
CA LEU A 2 -18.72 3.73 2.89
C LEU A 2 -17.98 4.03 1.57
N GLY A 3 -18.65 4.73 0.65
CA GLY A 3 -18.03 5.25 -0.57
C GLY A 3 -17.42 6.64 -0.33
N PHE A 4 -16.43 7.00 -1.14
CA PHE A 4 -15.87 8.36 -1.18
C PHE A 4 -16.33 9.04 -2.46
N MET A 5 -16.75 10.30 -2.37
CA MET A 5 -16.94 11.16 -3.53
C MET A 5 -15.68 12.01 -3.66
N LEU A 6 -14.91 11.77 -4.72
CA LEU A 6 -13.65 12.46 -4.98
C LEU A 6 -13.72 13.12 -6.34
N THR A 7 -13.15 14.32 -6.45
CA THR A 7 -12.85 14.94 -7.73
C THR A 7 -11.74 14.18 -8.45
N LYS A 8 -11.53 14.50 -9.73
CA LYS A 8 -10.43 13.91 -10.52
C LYS A 8 -9.05 14.28 -9.96
N GLU A 9 -8.93 15.47 -9.36
CA GLU A 9 -7.67 15.98 -8.81
C GLU A 9 -7.36 15.30 -7.48
N GLU A 10 -8.32 15.29 -6.54
CA GLU A 10 -8.18 14.58 -5.27
C GLU A 10 -7.90 13.08 -5.48
N LYS A 11 -8.55 12.45 -6.47
CA LYS A 11 -8.26 11.06 -6.83
C LYS A 11 -6.79 10.87 -7.22
N ARG A 12 -6.22 11.78 -8.03
CA ARG A 12 -4.81 11.70 -8.49
C ARG A 12 -3.85 11.92 -7.33
N GLU A 13 -4.14 12.87 -6.46
CA GLU A 13 -3.32 13.12 -5.26
C GLU A 13 -3.35 11.93 -4.31
N MET A 14 -4.54 11.35 -4.06
CA MET A 14 -4.66 10.13 -3.27
C MET A 14 -3.90 8.97 -3.91
N GLU A 15 -4.04 8.78 -5.22
CA GLU A 15 -3.30 7.74 -5.94
C GLU A 15 -1.79 7.93 -5.80
N TYR A 16 -1.29 9.16 -5.92
CA TYR A 16 0.12 9.49 -5.77
C TYR A 16 0.65 9.20 -4.36
N ILE A 17 -0.06 9.67 -3.32
CA ILE A 17 0.34 9.46 -1.91
C ILE A 17 0.37 7.96 -1.59
N LEU A 18 -0.69 7.24 -1.98
CA LEU A 18 -0.78 5.80 -1.71
C LEU A 18 0.32 5.01 -2.43
N LYS A 19 0.71 5.41 -3.66
CA LYS A 19 1.86 4.81 -4.36
C LYS A 19 3.14 4.98 -3.56
N ARG A 20 3.46 6.23 -3.18
CA ARG A 20 4.68 6.51 -2.41
C ARG A 20 4.74 5.69 -1.12
N GLU A 21 3.65 5.65 -0.37
CA GLU A 21 3.60 4.89 0.89
C GLU A 21 3.78 3.38 0.67
N LEU A 22 3.25 2.83 -0.42
CA LEU A 22 3.49 1.44 -0.80
C LEU A 22 4.94 1.20 -1.20
N GLU A 23 5.57 2.13 -1.93
CA GLU A 23 6.98 2.04 -2.34
C GLU A 23 7.90 2.04 -1.12
N GLU A 24 7.68 2.96 -0.17
CA GLU A 24 8.44 3.03 1.08
C GLU A 24 8.27 1.75 1.92
N LEU A 25 7.04 1.27 2.10
CA LEU A 25 6.80 0.03 2.83
C LEU A 25 7.47 -1.18 2.17
N LEU A 26 7.37 -1.29 0.84
CA LEU A 26 7.99 -2.39 0.09
C LEU A 26 9.51 -2.35 0.20
N PHE A 27 10.11 -1.15 0.15
CA PHE A 27 11.53 -0.96 0.38
C PHE A 27 11.94 -1.37 1.80
N ASP A 28 11.22 -0.91 2.83
CA ASP A 28 11.51 -1.24 4.22
C ASP A 28 11.38 -2.75 4.50
N PHE A 29 10.47 -3.46 3.80
CA PHE A 29 10.33 -4.92 3.94
C PHE A 29 11.56 -5.72 3.49
N GLU A 30 12.45 -5.13 2.69
CA GLU A 30 13.72 -5.75 2.30
C GLU A 30 14.79 -5.65 3.39
N ASP A 31 14.58 -4.81 4.43
CA ASP A 31 15.52 -4.68 5.55
C ASP A 31 15.34 -5.80 6.58
N GLU A 32 16.28 -6.74 6.57
CA GLU A 32 16.31 -7.88 7.49
C GLU A 32 16.50 -7.47 8.96
N ARG A 33 17.05 -6.27 9.21
CA ARG A 33 17.35 -5.76 10.57
C ARG A 33 16.11 -5.33 11.34
N ILE A 34 14.97 -5.16 10.65
CA ILE A 34 13.71 -4.80 11.29
C ILE A 34 13.19 -5.97 12.13
N HIS A 35 12.89 -5.69 13.38
CA HIS A 35 12.37 -6.68 14.33
C HIS A 35 11.00 -7.23 13.88
N ASP A 36 10.73 -8.52 14.10
CA ASP A 36 9.53 -9.19 13.57
C ASP A 36 8.21 -8.58 14.03
N VAL A 37 8.17 -8.05 15.27
CA VAL A 37 7.00 -7.31 15.78
C VAL A 37 6.70 -6.08 14.93
N VAL A 38 7.73 -5.37 14.48
CA VAL A 38 7.58 -4.19 13.60
C VAL A 38 7.16 -4.65 12.20
N LYS A 39 7.73 -5.74 11.67
CA LYS A 39 7.32 -6.31 10.37
C LYS A 39 5.83 -6.68 10.34
N LYS A 40 5.28 -7.19 11.45
CA LYS A 40 3.83 -7.48 11.57
C LYS A 40 2.99 -6.20 11.48
N ALA A 41 3.38 -5.14 12.19
CA ALA A 41 2.69 -3.85 12.11
C ALA A 41 2.78 -3.22 10.71
N MET A 42 3.94 -3.33 10.05
CA MET A 42 4.13 -2.90 8.66
C MET A 42 3.23 -3.68 7.70
N GLU A 43 3.09 -5.00 7.88
CA GLU A 43 2.22 -5.84 7.06
C GLU A 43 0.74 -5.47 7.21
N GLU A 44 0.30 -5.14 8.43
CA GLU A 44 -1.05 -4.61 8.66
C GLU A 44 -1.26 -3.26 7.96
N ARG A 45 -0.29 -2.35 8.06
CA ARG A 45 -0.31 -1.05 7.37
C ARG A 45 -0.35 -1.24 5.85
N TYR A 46 0.49 -2.11 5.29
CA TYR A 46 0.51 -2.46 3.86
C TYR A 46 -0.87 -2.93 3.38
N LYS A 47 -1.52 -3.84 4.12
CA LYS A 47 -2.86 -4.34 3.73
C LYS A 47 -3.89 -3.22 3.65
N ILE A 48 -3.88 -2.31 4.62
CA ILE A 48 -4.83 -1.17 4.65
C ILE A 48 -4.58 -0.25 3.45
N ILE A 49 -3.33 0.14 3.24
CA ILE A 49 -2.94 1.05 2.15
C ILE A 49 -3.21 0.41 0.79
N PHE A 50 -2.82 -0.85 0.59
CA PHE A 50 -3.07 -1.57 -0.66
C PHE A 50 -4.57 -1.73 -0.95
N CYS A 51 -5.39 -1.98 0.08
CA CYS A 51 -6.85 -2.01 -0.07
C CYS A 51 -7.43 -0.66 -0.48
N LEU A 52 -6.89 0.45 0.04
CA LEU A 52 -7.30 1.81 -0.38
C LEU A 52 -6.82 2.11 -1.80
N PHE A 53 -5.58 1.78 -2.12
CA PHE A 53 -4.97 1.99 -3.42
C PHE A 53 -5.78 1.32 -4.54
N ARG A 54 -6.22 0.08 -4.34
CA ARG A 54 -7.08 -0.66 -5.29
C ARG A 54 -8.43 0.01 -5.58
N ARG A 55 -8.87 0.98 -4.76
CA ARG A 55 -10.11 1.72 -5.01
C ARG A 55 -9.90 2.93 -5.91
N VAL A 56 -8.67 3.46 -5.98
CA VAL A 56 -8.34 4.66 -6.75
C VAL A 56 -7.54 4.34 -8.01
N ALA A 57 -6.65 3.36 -7.97
CA ALA A 57 -5.79 2.97 -9.08
C ALA A 57 -6.42 1.93 -10.01
N ASN A 58 -5.87 1.82 -11.22
CA ASN A 58 -6.24 0.75 -12.15
C ASN A 58 -5.54 -0.58 -11.78
N ALA A 59 -5.99 -1.67 -12.38
CA ALA A 59 -5.48 -3.00 -12.07
C ALA A 59 -4.00 -3.19 -12.44
N GLU A 60 -3.56 -2.64 -13.57
CA GLU A 60 -2.15 -2.70 -14.01
C GLU A 60 -1.21 -2.07 -12.98
N GLU A 61 -1.56 -0.89 -12.46
CA GLU A 61 -0.74 -0.23 -11.43
C GLU A 61 -0.75 -1.02 -10.12
N CYS A 62 -1.88 -1.65 -9.76
CA CYS A 62 -1.96 -2.50 -8.56
C CYS A 62 -0.98 -3.68 -8.59
N ILE A 63 -0.76 -4.29 -9.77
CA ILE A 63 0.12 -5.46 -9.91
C ILE A 63 1.55 -5.15 -9.47
N ARG A 64 2.01 -3.92 -9.69
CA ARG A 64 3.37 -3.46 -9.32
C ARG A 64 3.62 -3.48 -7.81
N TYR A 65 2.56 -3.37 -7.01
CA TYR A 65 2.63 -3.32 -5.55
C TYR A 65 2.14 -4.60 -4.88
N VAL A 66 1.89 -5.66 -5.66
CA VAL A 66 1.53 -6.98 -5.12
C VAL A 66 2.75 -7.61 -4.47
N ARG A 67 2.64 -7.85 -3.16
CA ARG A 67 3.68 -8.51 -2.39
C ARG A 67 3.44 -10.02 -2.33
N LYS A 68 4.51 -10.82 -2.48
CA LYS A 68 4.45 -12.26 -2.20
C LYS A 68 4.23 -12.48 -0.71
N ARG A 69 3.39 -13.45 -0.37
CA ARG A 69 3.05 -13.76 1.02
C ARG A 69 4.27 -14.37 1.72
N THR A 70 4.86 -13.62 2.64
CA THR A 70 5.96 -14.10 3.49
C THR A 70 5.41 -14.39 4.89
N PHE A 71 5.66 -15.59 5.40
CA PHE A 71 5.29 -15.97 6.77
C PHE A 71 6.46 -15.57 7.69
N TYR A 72 6.24 -14.61 8.58
CA TYR A 72 7.16 -14.18 9.65
C TYR A 72 6.70 -14.72 11.00
#